data_AF-A0A7X9PDD3-F1
#
_entry.id   AF-A0A7X9PDD3-F1
#
_cell.length_a   1.000
_cell.length_b   1.000
_cell.length_c   1.000
_cell.angle_alpha   90.00
_cell.angle_beta   90.00
_cell.angle_gamma   90.00
#
_symmetry.space_group_name_H-M   'P 1'
#
loop_
_entity.id
_entity.type
_entity.pdbx_description
1 polymer ?
#
loop_
_entity_poly.entity_id
_entity_poly.type
_entity_poly.pdbx_seq_one_letter_code
_entity_poly.pdbx_strand_id
1 'polypeptide(L)'
;MVLTSLFVILAIGVLAYAVITQPFYGEHPQGQETEKENQQSDCLLRLRQQQFWLQDLEVAFASGRVEEADYQRQRGQISSEIIACQSELATLAAESPAEGQGEIESMISTRRQQRAERSAGFCVKCGAPLQMSD
;
A
#
# COMPACT_ATOMS: atom_id res chain seq x y z
N MET A 1 4.70 -12.05 53.55
CA MET A 1 3.74 -12.40 52.48
C MET A 1 3.21 -11.18 51.73
N VAL A 2 2.78 -10.11 52.41
CA VAL A 2 2.23 -8.91 51.73
C VAL A 2 3.30 -8.14 50.94
N LEU A 3 4.50 -7.98 51.52
CA LEU A 3 5.63 -7.28 50.86
C LEU A 3 6.02 -7.92 49.53
N THR A 4 6.14 -9.25 49.48
CA THR A 4 6.53 -9.99 48.26
C THR A 4 5.47 -9.87 47.16
N SER A 5 4.18 -9.87 47.52
CA SER A 5 3.08 -9.69 46.56
C SER A 5 3.11 -8.29 45.93
N LEU A 6 3.36 -7.25 46.75
CA LEU A 6 3.47 -5.87 46.28
C LEU A 6 4.57 -5.71 45.22
N PHE A 7 5.76 -6.27 45.47
CA PHE A 7 6.88 -6.18 44.54
C PHE A 7 6.62 -6.89 43.20
N VAL A 8 5.93 -8.04 43.23
CA VAL A 8 5.58 -8.78 42.01
C VAL A 8 4.59 -7.98 41.15
N ILE A 9 3.57 -7.41 41.77
CA ILE A 9 2.58 -6.57 41.06
C ILE A 9 3.25 -5.35 40.42
N LEU A 10 4.15 -4.70 41.16
CA LEU A 10 4.87 -3.52 40.68
C LEU A 10 5.80 -3.88 39.50
N ALA A 11 6.54 -4.99 39.60
CA ALA A 11 7.41 -5.47 38.53
C ALA A 11 6.62 -5.78 37.24
N ILE A 12 5.47 -6.47 37.36
CA ILE A 12 4.60 -6.75 36.21
C ILE A 12 4.04 -5.45 35.63
N GLY A 13 3.63 -4.51 36.48
CA GLY A 13 3.12 -3.20 36.04
C GLY A 13 4.16 -2.40 35.25
N VAL A 14 5.42 -2.37 35.72
CA VAL A 14 6.52 -1.69 35.02
C VAL A 14 6.83 -2.38 33.68
N LEU A 15 6.83 -3.71 33.65
CA LEU A 15 7.12 -4.47 32.44
C LEU A 15 5.99 -4.30 31.40
N ALA A 16 4.73 -4.35 31.83
CA ALA A 16 3.58 -4.05 30.98
C ALA A 16 3.62 -2.60 30.47
N TYR A 17 3.94 -1.64 31.32
CA TYR A 17 4.09 -0.24 30.94
C TYR A 17 5.21 -0.04 29.90
N ALA A 18 6.35 -0.72 30.08
CA ALA A 18 7.46 -0.66 29.13
C ALA A 18 7.08 -1.26 27.77
N VAL A 19 6.40 -2.41 27.76
CA VAL A 19 5.93 -3.05 26.51
C VAL A 19 4.89 -2.19 25.79
N ILE A 20 3.97 -1.55 26.54
CA ILE A 20 2.93 -0.68 25.97
C ILE A 20 3.52 0.62 25.43
N THR A 21 4.57 1.16 26.06
CA THR A 21 5.20 2.41 25.62
C THR A 21 6.30 2.22 24.58
N GLN A 22 6.85 1.00 24.43
CA GLN A 22 7.81 0.64 23.38
C GLN A 22 7.43 1.09 21.94
N PRO A 23 6.18 0.89 21.45
CA PRO A 23 5.81 1.36 20.10
C PRO A 23 5.75 2.88 19.97
N PHE A 24 5.73 3.62 21.07
CA PHE A 24 5.65 5.08 21.08
C PHE A 24 7.03 5.75 21.19
N TYR A 25 8.02 5.03 21.75
CA TYR A 25 9.40 5.49 21.90
C TYR A 25 10.37 4.92 20.86
N GLY A 26 9.91 4.02 19.99
CA GLY A 26 10.65 3.71 18.77
C GLY A 26 10.72 4.97 17.94
N GLU A 27 11.95 5.46 17.66
CA GLU A 27 12.18 6.44 16.60
C GLU A 27 11.48 5.90 15.36
N HIS A 28 10.33 6.48 15.01
CA HIS A 28 9.68 6.15 13.75
C HIS A 28 10.71 6.43 12.65
N PRO A 29 11.11 5.45 11.83
CA PRO A 29 11.86 5.71 10.60
C PRO A 29 10.93 6.35 9.55
N GLN A 30 10.10 7.31 9.97
CA GLN A 30 9.09 8.04 9.20
C GLN A 30 9.72 8.85 8.06
N GLY A 31 11.04 9.03 8.04
CA GLY A 31 11.75 9.65 6.92
C GLY A 31 12.07 8.68 5.78
N GLN A 32 12.39 7.42 6.05
CA GLN A 32 12.88 6.49 5.02
C GLN A 32 11.76 5.72 4.33
N GLU A 33 10.71 5.33 5.06
CA GLU A 33 9.58 4.60 4.48
C GLU A 33 8.71 5.53 3.62
N THR A 34 8.47 6.77 4.08
CA THR A 34 7.77 7.82 3.31
C THR A 34 8.55 8.22 2.05
N GLU A 35 9.88 8.31 2.11
CA GLU A 35 10.72 8.63 0.94
C GLU A 35 10.61 7.54 -0.14
N LYS A 36 10.66 6.26 0.26
CA LYS A 36 10.49 5.13 -0.68
C LYS A 36 9.08 5.07 -1.27
N GLU A 37 8.04 5.28 -0.47
CA GLU A 37 6.65 5.37 -0.95
C GLU A 37 6.43 6.55 -1.91
N ASN A 38 7.07 7.70 -1.64
CA ASN A 38 7.05 8.85 -2.53
C ASN A 38 7.77 8.54 -3.85
N GLN A 39 8.98 7.97 -3.80
CA GLN A 39 9.73 7.56 -4.99
C GLN A 39 8.94 6.55 -5.84
N GLN A 40 8.28 5.59 -5.19
CA GLN A 40 7.41 4.62 -5.85
C GLN A 40 6.20 5.31 -6.50
N SER A 41 5.53 6.22 -5.79
CA SER A 41 4.39 6.99 -6.29
C SER A 41 4.76 7.84 -7.50
N ASP A 42 5.91 8.51 -7.45
CA ASP A 42 6.43 9.35 -8.53
C ASP A 42 6.75 8.52 -9.79
N CYS A 43 7.41 7.37 -9.64
CA CYS A 43 7.67 6.49 -10.79
C CYS A 43 6.37 5.91 -11.37
N LEU A 44 5.38 5.54 -10.56
CA LEU A 44 4.09 5.06 -11.04
C LEU A 44 3.34 6.10 -11.88
N LEU A 45 3.41 7.37 -11.49
CA LEU A 45 2.81 8.48 -12.26
C LEU A 45 3.53 8.68 -13.60
N ARG A 46 4.86 8.71 -13.59
CA ARG A 46 5.68 8.81 -14.82
C ARG A 46 5.38 7.66 -15.78
N LEU A 47 5.32 6.43 -15.27
CA LEU A 47 5.01 5.23 -16.06
C LEU A 47 3.65 5.35 -16.74
N ARG A 48 2.61 5.74 -16.00
CA ARG A 48 1.25 5.91 -16.54
C ARG A 48 1.21 6.96 -17.64
N GLN A 49 1.93 8.07 -17.44
CA GLN A 49 2.04 9.12 -18.43
C GLN A 49 2.72 8.63 -19.71
N GLN A 50 3.84 7.90 -19.61
CA GLN A 50 4.56 7.36 -20.77
C GLN A 50 3.74 6.30 -21.52
N GLN A 51 3.01 5.44 -20.79
CA GLN A 51 2.10 4.47 -21.40
C GLN A 51 1.01 5.18 -22.21
N PHE A 52 0.46 6.28 -21.69
CA PHE A 52 -0.50 7.09 -22.42
C PHE A 52 0.11 7.68 -23.70
N TRP A 53 1.33 8.24 -23.62
CA TRP A 53 2.03 8.77 -24.80
C TRP A 53 2.30 7.70 -25.87
N LEU A 54 2.72 6.50 -25.45
CA LEU A 54 2.96 5.39 -26.36
C LEU A 54 1.67 4.98 -27.08
N GLN A 55 0.56 4.92 -26.35
CA GLN A 55 -0.75 4.61 -26.93
C GLN A 55 -1.20 5.67 -27.95
N ASP A 56 -1.04 6.96 -27.63
CA ASP A 56 -1.39 8.04 -28.56
C ASP A 56 -0.52 8.01 -29.82
N LEU A 57 0.77 7.71 -29.67
CA LEU A 57 1.70 7.51 -30.79
C LEU A 57 1.27 6.35 -31.70
N GLU A 58 0.85 5.22 -31.12
CA GLU A 58 0.35 4.07 -31.87
C GLU A 58 -0.93 4.43 -32.65
N VAL A 59 -1.83 5.20 -32.05
CA VAL A 59 -3.03 5.71 -32.74
C VAL A 59 -2.64 6.67 -33.86
N ALA A 60 -1.67 7.57 -33.64
CA ALA A 60 -1.19 8.50 -34.66
C ALA A 60 -0.57 7.75 -35.85
N PHE A 61 0.25 6.74 -35.60
CA PHE A 61 0.82 5.88 -36.65
C PHE A 61 -0.27 5.08 -37.39
N ALA A 62 -1.20 4.44 -36.69
CA ALA A 62 -2.31 3.70 -37.30
C ALA A 62 -3.20 4.58 -38.19
N SER A 63 -3.34 5.86 -37.84
CA SER A 63 -4.06 6.85 -38.64
C SER A 63 -3.24 7.47 -39.78
N GLY A 64 -1.97 7.09 -39.94
CA GLY A 64 -1.07 7.61 -40.97
C GLY A 64 -0.58 9.05 -40.73
N ARG A 65 -0.72 9.58 -39.50
CA ARG A 65 -0.29 10.93 -39.12
C ARG A 65 1.22 11.05 -38.87
N VAL A 66 1.94 9.93 -38.81
CA VAL A 66 3.36 9.85 -38.46
C VAL A 66 4.07 8.92 -39.43
N GLU A 67 5.25 9.32 -39.89
CA GLU A 67 6.10 8.47 -40.74
C GLU A 67 6.74 7.32 -39.95
N GLU A 68 6.98 6.18 -40.62
CA GLU A 68 7.55 4.98 -40.00
C GLU A 68 8.88 5.24 -39.27
N ALA A 69 9.77 6.03 -39.89
CA ALA A 69 11.09 6.32 -39.33
C ALA A 69 11.00 7.10 -38.00
N ASP A 70 10.05 8.04 -37.90
CA ASP A 70 9.84 8.82 -36.68
C ASP A 70 9.07 8.02 -35.62
N TYR A 71 8.10 7.20 -36.04
CA TYR A 71 7.39 6.28 -35.15
C TYR A 71 8.36 5.33 -34.44
N GLN A 72 9.24 4.65 -35.17
CA GLN A 72 10.18 3.69 -34.58
C GLN A 72 11.17 4.38 -33.62
N ARG A 73 11.63 5.59 -33.96
CA ARG A 73 12.51 6.38 -33.08
C ARG A 73 11.82 6.71 -31.76
N GLN A 74 10.62 7.29 -31.82
CA GLN A 74 9.87 7.72 -30.64
C GLN A 74 9.42 6.53 -29.78
N ARG A 75 8.96 5.45 -30.41
CA ARG A 75 8.61 4.20 -29.72
C ARG A 75 9.78 3.60 -28.96
N GLY A 76 10.97 3.57 -29.58
CA GLY A 76 12.19 3.07 -28.94
C GLY A 76 12.55 3.87 -27.69
N GLN A 77 12.47 5.21 -27.78
CA GLN A 77 12.72 6.09 -26.65
C GLN A 77 11.74 5.83 -25.50
N ILE A 78 10.43 5.94 -25.75
CA ILE A 78 9.40 5.79 -24.72
C ILE A 78 9.43 4.39 -24.09
N SER A 79 9.60 3.33 -24.89
CA SER A 79 9.67 1.96 -24.36
C SER A 79 10.89 1.74 -23.45
N SER A 80 12.04 2.32 -23.78
CA SER A 80 13.23 2.24 -22.92
C SER A 80 13.03 2.93 -21.58
N GLU A 81 12.35 4.08 -21.56
CA GLU A 81 12.05 4.81 -20.32
C GLU A 81 11.03 4.05 -19.44
N ILE A 82 10.02 3.43 -20.06
CA ILE A 82 9.06 2.57 -19.37
C ILE A 82 9.77 1.40 -18.68
N ILE A 83 10.69 0.72 -19.39
CA ILE A 83 11.45 -0.41 -18.85
C ILE A 83 12.33 0.06 -17.67
N ALA A 84 12.96 1.22 -17.79
CA ALA A 84 13.77 1.79 -16.72
C ALA A 84 12.94 2.04 -15.45
N CYS A 85 11.79 2.73 -15.55
CA CYS A 85 10.92 2.99 -14.40
C CYS A 85 10.37 1.68 -13.79
N GLN A 86 9.99 0.71 -14.62
CA GLN A 86 9.53 -0.59 -14.12
C GLN A 86 10.63 -1.35 -13.35
N SER A 87 11.88 -1.24 -13.78
CA SER A 87 13.01 -1.83 -13.04
C SER A 87 13.23 -1.17 -11.68
N GLU A 88 13.09 0.16 -11.59
CA GLU A 88 13.14 0.91 -10.32
C GLU A 88 12.03 0.44 -9.37
N LEU A 89 10.78 0.31 -9.86
CA LEU A 89 9.66 -0.20 -9.07
C LEU A 89 9.87 -1.62 -8.57
N ALA A 90 10.46 -2.49 -9.39
CA ALA A 90 10.76 -3.86 -8.99
C ALA A 90 11.80 -3.89 -7.85
N THR A 91 12.81 -3.02 -7.87
CA THR A 91 13.78 -2.91 -6.78
C THR A 91 13.14 -2.40 -5.49
N LEU A 92 12.31 -1.35 -5.58
CA LEU A 92 11.59 -0.80 -4.42
C LEU A 92 10.62 -1.82 -3.80
N ALA A 93 9.93 -2.61 -4.64
CA ALA A 93 9.03 -3.66 -4.17
C ALA A 93 9.77 -4.82 -3.49
N ALA A 94 10.97 -5.18 -3.95
CA ALA A 94 11.78 -6.24 -3.34
C ALA A 94 12.34 -5.83 -1.96
N GLU A 95 12.51 -4.54 -1.70
CA GLU A 95 13.00 -4.00 -0.43
C GLU A 95 11.90 -3.79 0.62
N SER A 96 10.62 -3.84 0.23
CA SER A 96 9.50 -3.72 1.17
C SER A 96 9.23 -5.09 1.81
N PRO A 97 9.39 -5.25 3.14
CA PRO A 97 9.11 -6.52 3.80
C PRO A 97 7.61 -6.81 3.74
N ALA A 98 7.24 -7.77 2.89
CA ALA A 98 5.87 -8.24 2.74
C ALA A 98 5.26 -8.86 4.02
N GLU A 99 6.07 -9.09 5.06
CA GLU A 99 5.67 -9.72 6.33
C GLU A 99 4.57 -8.94 7.07
N GLY A 100 4.51 -7.62 6.95
CA GLY A 100 3.47 -6.80 7.62
C GLY A 100 2.12 -6.74 6.90
N GLN A 101 2.10 -6.84 5.56
CA GLN A 101 0.87 -6.65 4.77
C GLN A 101 -0.09 -7.84 4.91
N GLY A 102 0.44 -9.06 5.01
CA GLY A 102 -0.36 -10.27 5.16
C GLY A 102 -1.09 -10.34 6.50
N GLU A 103 -0.44 -9.91 7.59
CA GLU A 103 -1.06 -9.89 8.92
C GLU A 103 -2.19 -8.86 8.98
N ILE A 104 -1.98 -7.66 8.43
CA ILE A 104 -3.01 -6.62 8.37
C ILE A 104 -4.22 -7.09 7.55
N GLU A 105 -4.02 -7.71 6.39
CA GLU A 105 -5.13 -8.22 5.58
C GLU A 105 -5.87 -9.37 6.30
N SER A 106 -5.16 -10.20 7.06
CA SER A 106 -5.78 -11.23 7.92
C SER A 106 -6.65 -10.60 9.03
N MET A 107 -6.21 -9.50 9.64
CA MET A 107 -6.99 -8.76 10.63
C MET A 107 -8.20 -8.05 10.01
N ILE A 108 -8.04 -7.47 8.81
CA ILE A 108 -9.13 -6.80 8.08
C ILE A 108 -10.18 -7.81 7.64
N SER A 109 -9.78 -8.95 7.09
CA SER A 109 -10.69 -10.02 6.68
C SER A 109 -11.47 -10.59 7.87
N THR A 110 -10.81 -10.80 9.01
CA THR A 110 -11.46 -11.20 10.28
C THR A 110 -12.51 -10.16 10.71
N ARG A 111 -12.17 -8.86 10.66
CA ARG A 111 -13.14 -7.78 10.98
C ARG A 111 -14.31 -7.71 10.00
N ARG A 112 -14.09 -7.98 8.71
CA ARG A 112 -15.15 -8.03 7.69
C ARG A 112 -16.11 -9.19 7.96
N GLN A 113 -15.59 -10.37 8.29
CA GLN A 113 -16.40 -11.54 8.63
C GLN A 113 -17.25 -11.30 9.88
N GLN A 114 -16.67 -10.75 10.94
CA GLN A 114 -17.40 -10.40 12.17
C GLN A 114 -18.54 -9.39 11.95
N ARG A 115 -18.42 -8.50 10.96
CA ARG A 115 -19.48 -7.55 10.59
C ARG A 115 -20.54 -8.19 9.69
N ALA A 116 -20.14 -9.05 8.76
CA ALA A 116 -21.04 -9.74 7.84
C ALA A 116 -21.95 -10.75 8.58
N GLU A 117 -21.44 -11.43 9.59
CA GLU A 117 -22.22 -12.34 10.44
C GLU A 117 -23.31 -11.61 11.26
N ARG A 118 -23.22 -10.29 11.41
CA ARG A 118 -24.18 -9.45 12.14
C ARG A 118 -25.15 -8.68 11.25
N SER A 119 -24.99 -8.75 9.92
CA SER A 119 -25.86 -8.02 9.01
C SER A 119 -27.07 -8.87 8.59
N ALA A 120 -28.28 -8.45 8.94
CA ALA A 120 -29.54 -9.11 8.58
C ALA A 120 -30.02 -8.81 7.14
N GLY A 121 -29.27 -7.99 6.40
CA GLY A 121 -29.58 -7.57 5.04
C GLY A 121 -29.00 -6.20 4.72
N PHE A 122 -29.35 -5.65 3.55
CA PHE A 122 -29.01 -4.28 3.14
C PHE A 122 -30.27 -3.43 3.03
N CYS A 123 -30.21 -2.18 3.48
CA CYS A 123 -31.32 -1.24 3.38
C CYS A 123 -31.61 -0.89 1.91
N VAL A 124 -32.84 -1.12 1.45
CA VAL A 124 -33.28 -0.85 0.06
C VAL A 124 -33.32 0.64 -0.31
N LYS A 125 -33.19 1.54 0.67
CA LYS A 125 -33.24 3.01 0.46
C LYS A 125 -31.85 3.65 0.36
N CYS A 126 -30.83 3.09 1.01
CA CYS A 126 -29.48 3.68 1.08
C CYS A 126 -28.33 2.69 0.83
N GLY A 127 -28.61 1.38 0.72
CA GLY A 127 -27.60 0.36 0.46
C GLY A 127 -26.68 0.03 1.66
N ALA A 128 -26.93 0.59 2.84
CA ALA A 128 -26.15 0.30 4.04
C ALA A 128 -26.52 -1.08 4.64
N PRO A 129 -25.57 -1.83 5.21
CA PRO A 129 -25.86 -3.10 5.89
C PRO A 129 -26.65 -2.85 7.17
N LEU A 130 -27.79 -3.52 7.32
CA LEU A 130 -28.63 -3.49 8.52
C LEU A 130 -28.04 -4.44 9.56
N GLN A 131 -27.66 -3.93 10.73
CA GLN A 131 -27.17 -4.75 11.84
C GLN A 131 -28.36 -5.35 12.60
N MET A 132 -28.26 -6.60 13.05
CA MET A 132 -29.31 -7.29 13.83
C MET A 132 -29.66 -6.62 15.17
N SER A 133 -28.91 -5.60 15.59
CA SER A 133 -29.06 -4.91 16.88
C SER A 133 -29.73 -3.53 16.80
N ASP A 134 -30.23 -3.11 15.63
CA ASP A 134 -31.00 -1.86 15.43
C ASP A 134 -32.49 -2.14 15.16
#